data_AF-A0A381ZSB7-F1
#
_entry.id   AF-A0A381ZSB7-F1
#
_cell.length_a   1.000
_cell.length_b   1.000
_cell.length_c   1.000
_cell.angle_alpha   90.00
_cell.angle_beta   90.00
_cell.angle_gamma   90.00
#
_symmetry.space_group_name_H-M   'P 1'
#
loop_
_entity.id
_entity.type
_entity.pdbx_description
1 polymer ?
#
loop_
_entity_poly.entity_id
_entity_poly.type
_entity_poly.pdbx_seq_one_letter_code
_entity_poly.pdbx_strand_id
1 'polypeptide(L)'
;MLEFVGGKGTFDHNHGPLFIDENFANVRGPGEAIGIHSGNPEGIQRNHYRYQDGKFHCSQVNILLALTDIGEGDGGTVVIPSSHKSNIQHPEYKTNVMKKNKITSAETMTASKEIYLKAGDGLIFVDSLCHGSAKRVNKGERRIVVYRYGPSWGFFRHPYRPSKKLLKNLNTFQRQIVMPHEKILKPEGK
;
A
#
# COMPACT_ATOMS: atom_id res chain seq x y z
N MET A 1 2.71 -20.91 -5.95
CA MET A 1 3.30 -20.27 -4.75
C MET A 1 3.18 -18.76 -4.93
N LEU A 2 2.32 -18.09 -4.15
CA LEU A 2 1.99 -16.66 -4.27
C LEU A 2 2.70 -15.85 -3.16
N GLU A 3 4.02 -15.98 -3.04
CA GLU A 3 4.77 -15.46 -1.89
C GLU A 3 5.38 -14.07 -2.18
N PHE A 4 4.53 -13.09 -2.46
CA PHE A 4 4.94 -11.69 -2.60
C PHE A 4 4.76 -10.88 -1.30
N VAL A 5 4.05 -11.45 -0.32
CA VAL A 5 3.70 -10.83 0.96
C VAL A 5 4.00 -11.81 2.10
N GLY A 6 4.51 -11.29 3.21
CA GLY A 6 5.09 -12.07 4.30
C GLY A 6 6.51 -12.55 3.99
N GLY A 7 6.98 -13.51 4.77
CA GLY A 7 8.20 -14.27 4.54
C GLY A 7 7.89 -15.54 3.76
N LYS A 8 8.66 -15.77 2.69
CA LYS A 8 8.63 -17.02 1.93
C LYS A 8 8.88 -18.25 2.83
N GLY A 9 7.94 -19.19 2.85
CA GLY A 9 8.02 -20.43 3.64
C GLY A 9 7.97 -20.26 5.15
N THR A 10 7.38 -19.17 5.67
CA THR A 10 7.20 -18.94 7.11
C THR A 10 5.75 -19.17 7.54
N PHE A 11 5.45 -19.00 8.83
CA PHE A 11 4.08 -19.06 9.37
C PHE A 11 3.18 -17.91 8.91
N ASP A 12 3.69 -16.98 8.09
CA ASP A 12 2.98 -15.77 7.65
C ASP A 12 1.72 -16.08 6.82
N HIS A 13 1.59 -17.31 6.31
CA HIS A 13 0.47 -17.79 5.51
C HIS A 13 -0.45 -18.79 6.25
N ASN A 14 -0.23 -19.02 7.55
CA ASN A 14 -0.99 -20.01 8.31
C ASN A 14 -2.50 -19.68 8.48
N HIS A 15 -2.87 -18.39 8.45
CA HIS A 15 -4.28 -17.99 8.56
C HIS A 15 -4.98 -17.86 7.19
N GLY A 16 -4.20 -17.86 6.10
CA GLY A 16 -4.65 -17.62 4.75
C GLY A 16 -3.50 -17.24 3.81
N PRO A 17 -3.74 -17.13 2.51
CA PRO A 17 -2.66 -16.86 1.54
C PRO A 17 -2.06 -15.45 1.69
N LEU A 18 -2.85 -14.48 2.17
CA LEU A 18 -2.52 -13.08 2.41
C LEU A 18 -3.77 -12.41 3.02
N PHE A 19 -3.69 -11.14 3.44
CA PHE A 19 -4.79 -10.40 4.04
C PHE A 19 -4.92 -9.00 3.44
N ILE A 20 -6.15 -8.56 3.13
CA ILE A 20 -6.43 -7.15 2.81
C ILE A 20 -6.62 -6.40 4.13
N ASP A 21 -5.61 -5.65 4.54
CA ASP A 21 -5.63 -4.97 5.84
C ASP A 21 -6.33 -3.60 5.82
N GLU A 22 -6.41 -3.00 4.62
CA GLU A 22 -7.02 -1.73 4.32
C GLU A 22 -7.34 -1.65 2.82
N ASN A 23 -8.53 -1.15 2.49
CA ASN A 23 -8.87 -0.75 1.12
C ASN A 23 -9.76 0.49 1.14
N PHE A 24 -9.56 1.40 0.20
CA PHE A 24 -10.31 2.65 0.13
C PHE A 24 -10.29 3.24 -1.28
N ALA A 25 -11.31 4.03 -1.60
CA ALA A 25 -11.29 4.91 -2.76
C ALA A 25 -10.56 6.21 -2.40
N ASN A 26 -9.71 6.68 -3.30
CA ASN A 26 -9.12 8.01 -3.21
C ASN A 26 -9.59 8.83 -4.41
N VAL A 27 -10.35 9.89 -4.10
CA VAL A 27 -10.83 10.88 -5.06
C VAL A 27 -10.06 12.17 -4.78
N ARG A 28 -9.50 12.77 -5.83
CA ARG A 28 -8.65 13.95 -5.69
C ARG A 28 -9.01 15.04 -6.70
N GLY A 29 -9.34 16.23 -6.21
CA GLY A 29 -9.67 17.41 -6.99
C GLY A 29 -8.46 18.33 -7.26
N PRO A 30 -8.67 19.43 -7.99
CA PRO A 30 -7.61 20.39 -8.29
C PRO A 30 -6.99 20.99 -7.02
N GLY A 31 -5.67 21.16 -7.01
CA GLY A 31 -4.90 21.71 -5.90
C GLY A 31 -4.48 20.69 -4.85
N GLU A 32 -5.08 19.51 -4.82
CA GLU A 32 -4.82 18.48 -3.83
C GLU A 32 -3.58 17.63 -4.18
N ALA A 33 -2.87 17.18 -3.15
CA ALA A 33 -1.73 16.28 -3.22
C ALA A 33 -1.58 15.52 -1.89
N ILE A 34 -0.69 14.52 -1.87
CA ILE A 34 -0.20 13.92 -0.62
C ILE A 34 1.32 13.97 -0.62
N GLY A 35 1.88 14.45 0.50
CA GLY A 35 3.31 14.43 0.71
C GLY A 35 3.84 13.00 0.76
N ILE A 36 5.17 12.89 0.74
CA ILE A 36 5.79 11.57 0.87
C ILE A 36 5.49 10.95 2.23
N HIS A 37 5.47 9.63 2.23
CA HIS A 37 5.48 8.80 3.41
C HIS A 37 6.18 7.48 3.06
N SER A 38 6.50 6.72 4.11
CA SER A 38 7.27 5.48 4.01
C SER A 38 8.67 5.69 3.43
N GLY A 39 9.38 4.59 3.20
CA GLY A 39 10.83 4.56 3.00
C GLY A 39 11.44 3.68 4.08
N ASN A 40 12.38 2.80 3.71
CA ASN A 40 13.00 1.89 4.68
C ASN A 40 13.63 2.59 5.91
N PRO A 41 14.23 3.79 5.79
CA PRO A 41 14.77 4.52 6.95
C PRO A 41 13.72 4.93 8.00
N GLU A 42 12.43 4.96 7.66
CA GLU A 42 11.36 5.26 8.63
C GLU A 42 11.15 4.12 9.64
N GLY A 43 11.63 2.90 9.34
CA GLY A 43 11.57 1.76 10.26
C GLY A 43 10.16 1.32 10.64
N ILE A 44 9.16 1.61 9.80
CA ILE A 44 7.75 1.25 10.07
C ILE A 44 7.61 -0.27 10.03
N GLN A 45 7.30 -0.86 11.19
CA GLN A 45 7.23 -2.32 11.34
C GLN A 45 6.16 -2.96 10.45
N ARG A 46 5.01 -2.30 10.30
CA ARG A 46 3.86 -2.82 9.55
C ARG A 46 4.14 -3.04 8.06
N ASN A 47 5.00 -2.21 7.45
CA ASN A 47 5.27 -2.25 6.01
C ASN A 47 6.72 -2.64 5.67
N HIS A 48 7.44 -3.19 6.65
CA HIS A 48 8.84 -3.52 6.53
C HIS A 48 9.15 -4.38 5.30
N TYR A 49 10.30 -4.09 4.69
CA TYR A 49 10.86 -4.85 3.58
C TYR A 49 12.25 -5.33 3.94
N ARG A 50 12.54 -6.59 3.64
CA ARG A 50 13.90 -7.13 3.68
C ARG A 50 14.08 -8.14 2.58
N TYR A 51 15.26 -8.14 1.98
CA TYR A 51 15.73 -9.25 1.15
C TYR A 51 16.89 -9.93 1.86
N GLN A 52 16.74 -11.20 2.19
CA GLN A 52 17.76 -11.97 2.89
C GLN A 52 17.74 -13.41 2.39
N ASP A 53 18.94 -13.95 2.10
CA ASP A 53 19.12 -15.35 1.72
C ASP A 53 18.19 -15.79 0.57
N GLY A 54 18.14 -14.99 -0.51
CA GLY A 54 17.30 -15.30 -1.67
C GLY A 54 15.79 -15.09 -1.48
N LYS A 55 15.35 -14.62 -0.31
CA LYS A 55 13.93 -14.50 0.06
C LYS A 55 13.52 -13.04 0.25
N PHE A 56 12.37 -12.70 -0.32
CA PHE A 56 11.68 -11.46 0.00
C PHE A 56 10.89 -11.63 1.30
N HIS A 57 10.97 -10.60 2.13
CA HIS A 57 10.16 -10.43 3.33
C HIS A 57 9.45 -9.09 3.16
N CYS A 58 8.17 -9.13 2.79
CA CYS A 58 7.38 -7.94 2.48
C CYS A 58 6.15 -7.90 3.38
N SER A 59 6.16 -7.08 4.42
CA SER A 59 5.01 -7.02 5.35
C SER A 59 3.80 -6.30 4.76
N GLN A 60 3.97 -5.51 3.71
CA GLN A 60 2.83 -4.89 3.03
C GLN A 60 3.14 -4.54 1.57
N VAL A 61 2.17 -4.80 0.69
CA VAL A 61 2.17 -4.42 -0.73
C VAL A 61 0.90 -3.61 -1.01
N ASN A 62 1.05 -2.49 -1.71
CA ASN A 62 -0.06 -1.70 -2.20
C ASN A 62 -0.36 -2.05 -3.67
N ILE A 63 -1.64 -2.09 -4.01
CA ILE A 63 -2.13 -2.06 -5.38
C ILE A 63 -3.03 -0.84 -5.52
N LEU A 64 -2.66 0.07 -6.42
CA LEU A 64 -3.49 1.21 -6.81
C LEU A 64 -4.08 0.92 -8.19
N LEU A 65 -5.40 0.83 -8.28
CA LEU A 65 -6.11 0.65 -9.54
C LEU A 65 -6.67 2.00 -10.00
N ALA A 66 -6.32 2.39 -11.22
CA ALA A 66 -6.82 3.60 -11.84
C ALA A 66 -8.27 3.40 -12.32
N LEU A 67 -9.21 4.20 -11.81
CA LEU A 67 -10.60 4.20 -12.28
C LEU A 67 -10.85 5.20 -13.41
N THR A 68 -9.92 6.12 -13.60
CA THR A 68 -9.86 7.11 -14.68
C THR A 68 -8.43 7.14 -15.21
N ASP A 69 -8.22 7.68 -16.40
CA ASP A 69 -6.87 7.97 -16.87
C ASP A 69 -6.17 8.95 -15.91
N ILE A 70 -4.86 8.80 -15.80
CA ILE A 70 -3.96 9.59 -14.96
C ILE A 70 -2.75 9.96 -15.81
N GLY A 71 -2.76 11.18 -16.35
CA GLY A 71 -1.66 11.74 -17.12
C GLY A 71 -0.99 12.91 -16.41
N GLU A 72 -0.26 13.70 -17.21
CA GLU A 72 0.39 14.91 -16.76
C GLU A 72 -0.61 15.87 -16.11
N GLY A 73 -0.26 16.39 -14.93
CA GLY A 73 -1.10 17.33 -14.18
C GLY A 73 -2.31 16.71 -13.48
N ASP A 74 -2.53 15.38 -13.59
CA ASP A 74 -3.63 14.70 -12.91
C ASP A 74 -3.34 14.37 -11.44
N GLY A 75 -2.11 14.60 -10.97
CA GLY A 75 -1.69 14.33 -9.60
C GLY A 75 -1.46 12.84 -9.37
N GLY A 76 -0.71 12.20 -10.26
CA GLY A 76 -0.38 10.78 -10.22
C GLY A 76 0.41 10.38 -8.98
N THR A 77 0.50 9.08 -8.74
CA THR A 77 1.34 8.55 -7.66
C THR A 77 2.79 8.86 -7.98
N VAL A 78 3.51 9.39 -7.00
CA VAL A 78 4.95 9.65 -7.13
C VAL A 78 5.69 8.68 -6.25
N VAL A 79 6.75 8.07 -6.79
CA VAL A 79 7.61 7.13 -6.08
C VAL A 79 9.06 7.58 -6.13
N ILE A 80 9.85 7.22 -5.12
CA ILE A 80 11.31 7.25 -5.19
C ILE A 80 11.79 5.81 -5.40
N PRO A 81 12.17 5.41 -6.63
CA PRO A 81 12.55 4.04 -6.93
C PRO A 81 13.63 3.51 -5.98
N SER A 82 13.52 2.23 -5.61
CA SER A 82 14.48 1.54 -4.72
C SER A 82 14.65 2.09 -3.30
N SER A 83 13.89 3.12 -2.89
CA SER A 83 14.00 3.69 -1.53
C SER A 83 13.61 2.73 -0.38
N HIS A 84 12.87 1.66 -0.68
CA HIS A 84 12.61 0.53 0.23
C HIS A 84 13.88 -0.29 0.56
N LYS A 85 15.00 -0.04 -0.12
CA LYS A 85 16.31 -0.63 0.17
C LYS A 85 17.29 0.36 0.80
N SER A 86 16.90 1.63 0.95
CA SER A 86 17.79 2.64 1.50
C SER A 86 17.92 2.49 3.01
N ASN A 87 19.12 2.60 3.55
CA ASN A 87 19.34 2.69 5.00
C ASN A 87 19.42 4.15 5.49
N ILE A 88 19.54 5.12 4.58
CA ILE A 88 19.69 6.54 4.89
C ILE A 88 18.47 7.29 4.34
N GLN A 89 17.88 8.16 5.17
CA GLN A 89 16.72 8.96 4.79
C GLN A 89 17.05 9.90 3.63
N HIS A 90 16.09 10.05 2.69
CA HIS A 90 16.24 10.99 1.59
C HIS A 90 16.44 12.43 2.13
N PRO A 91 17.40 13.23 1.62
CA PRO A 91 17.68 14.56 2.16
C PRO A 91 16.46 15.50 2.19
N GLU A 92 15.63 15.41 1.16
CA GLU A 92 14.40 16.21 1.02
C GLU A 92 13.18 15.59 1.73
N TYR A 93 13.37 14.58 2.58
CA TYR A 93 12.23 13.85 3.15
C TYR A 93 11.38 14.75 4.07
N LYS A 94 12.03 15.41 5.04
CA LYS A 94 11.36 16.22 6.08
C LYS A 94 10.60 17.44 5.52
N THR A 95 11.07 17.99 4.41
CA THR A 95 10.42 19.13 3.74
C THR A 95 9.12 18.69 3.05
N ASN A 96 9.13 17.51 2.44
CA ASN A 96 8.04 17.01 1.59
C ASN A 96 7.12 15.98 2.27
N VAL A 97 7.42 15.58 3.51
CA VAL A 97 6.62 14.61 4.27
C VAL A 97 5.14 15.01 4.33
N MET A 98 4.27 14.01 4.35
CA MET A 98 2.84 14.17 4.58
C MET A 98 2.62 14.91 5.92
N LYS A 99 1.91 16.03 5.85
CA LYS A 99 1.61 16.88 7.02
C LYS A 99 0.11 16.98 7.20
N LYS A 100 -0.35 16.90 8.45
CA LYS A 100 -1.74 17.16 8.80
C LYS A 100 -2.04 18.64 8.48
N ASN A 101 -3.09 18.90 7.72
CA ASN A 101 -3.57 20.24 7.33
C ASN A 101 -2.65 21.06 6.41
N LYS A 102 -1.63 20.46 5.79
CA LYS A 102 -0.80 21.14 4.79
C LYS A 102 -0.64 20.26 3.56
N ILE A 103 -0.91 20.82 2.40
CA ILE A 103 -0.66 20.16 1.12
C ILE A 103 0.86 20.18 0.87
N THR A 104 1.44 19.00 0.84
CA THR A 104 2.81 18.76 0.37
C THR A 104 2.75 17.79 -0.81
N SER A 105 3.74 17.84 -1.69
CA SER A 105 3.84 16.97 -2.86
C SER A 105 5.25 16.38 -2.93
N ALA A 106 5.36 15.23 -3.59
CA ALA A 106 6.61 14.56 -3.85
C ALA A 106 7.20 14.87 -5.25
N GLU A 107 6.46 15.58 -6.11
CA GLU A 107 6.78 15.72 -7.55
C GLU A 107 8.10 16.42 -7.86
N THR A 108 8.57 17.28 -6.95
CA THR A 108 9.82 18.03 -7.14
C THR A 108 11.02 17.38 -6.45
N MET A 109 10.84 16.25 -5.77
CA MET A 109 11.93 15.61 -5.06
C MET A 109 12.94 15.00 -6.03
N THR A 110 14.23 15.08 -5.69
CA THR A 110 15.30 14.45 -6.46
C THR A 110 15.00 12.96 -6.66
N ALA A 111 15.17 12.49 -7.91
CA ALA A 111 14.94 11.11 -8.34
C ALA A 111 13.50 10.57 -8.13
N SER A 112 12.53 11.44 -7.84
CA SER A 112 11.12 11.08 -7.84
C SER A 112 10.63 10.78 -9.26
N LYS A 113 9.65 9.88 -9.38
CA LYS A 113 8.98 9.54 -10.63
C LYS A 113 7.48 9.55 -10.42
N GLU A 114 6.78 10.40 -11.16
CA GLU A 114 5.33 10.32 -11.29
C GLU A 114 4.96 9.16 -12.22
N ILE A 115 3.94 8.40 -11.83
CA ILE A 115 3.47 7.25 -12.58
C ILE A 115 2.13 7.60 -13.24
N TYR A 116 2.12 7.55 -14.57
CA TYR A 116 0.93 7.68 -15.39
C TYR A 116 0.30 6.32 -15.67
N LEU A 117 -1.02 6.29 -15.66
CA LEU A 117 -1.83 5.08 -15.75
C LEU A 117 -3.06 5.35 -16.61
N LYS A 118 -3.50 4.36 -17.38
CA LYS A 118 -4.82 4.39 -18.02
C LYS A 118 -5.87 3.78 -17.10
N ALA A 119 -7.13 4.09 -17.33
CA ALA A 119 -8.24 3.46 -16.63
C ALA A 119 -8.15 1.92 -16.76
N GLY A 120 -8.18 1.22 -15.62
CA GLY A 120 -8.00 -0.23 -15.53
C GLY A 120 -6.57 -0.67 -15.20
N ASP A 121 -5.56 0.18 -15.34
CA ASP A 121 -4.18 -0.16 -14.99
C ASP A 121 -4.01 -0.28 -13.46
N GLY A 122 -3.08 -1.16 -13.06
CA GLY A 122 -2.70 -1.36 -11.67
C GLY A 122 -1.23 -1.04 -11.41
N LEU A 123 -0.97 -0.20 -10.41
CA LEU A 123 0.37 0.07 -9.89
C LEU A 123 0.60 -0.73 -8.60
N ILE A 124 1.58 -1.64 -8.62
CA ILE A 124 1.93 -2.52 -7.50
C ILE A 124 3.30 -2.16 -6.95
N PHE A 125 3.41 -1.96 -5.63
CA PHE A 125 4.69 -1.72 -4.97
C PHE A 125 4.67 -2.11 -3.49
N VAL A 126 5.84 -2.40 -2.91
CA VAL A 126 6.00 -2.60 -1.47
C VAL A 126 5.78 -1.29 -0.73
N ASP A 127 4.98 -1.28 0.34
CA ASP A 127 4.57 -0.03 0.99
C ASP A 127 5.73 0.70 1.71
N SER A 128 6.84 0.02 1.98
CA SER A 128 8.11 0.61 2.43
C SER A 128 8.85 1.41 1.35
N LEU A 129 8.38 1.43 0.11
CA LEU A 129 8.85 2.37 -0.90
C LEU A 129 8.43 3.77 -0.48
N CYS A 130 9.33 4.75 -0.53
CA CYS A 130 8.96 6.15 -0.32
C CYS A 130 8.06 6.60 -1.47
N HIS A 131 6.86 7.06 -1.14
CA HIS A 131 5.84 7.41 -2.11
C HIS A 131 4.92 8.52 -1.61
N GLY A 132 4.28 9.21 -2.55
CA GLY A 132 3.32 10.28 -2.33
C GLY A 132 2.53 10.54 -3.61
N SER A 133 2.23 11.80 -3.90
CA SER A 133 1.68 12.17 -5.22
C SER A 133 2.16 13.51 -5.70
N ALA A 134 2.01 13.71 -7.01
CA ALA A 134 2.01 15.02 -7.64
C ALA A 134 0.78 15.82 -7.23
N LYS A 135 0.84 17.13 -7.46
CA LYS A 135 -0.28 18.03 -7.25
C LYS A 135 -1.18 17.99 -8.49
N ARG A 136 -2.47 17.75 -8.28
CA ARG A 136 -3.43 17.83 -9.38
C ARG A 136 -3.65 19.29 -9.77
N VAL A 137 -3.52 19.59 -11.06
CA VAL A 137 -3.79 20.93 -11.62
C VAL A 137 -4.92 20.91 -12.65
N ASN A 138 -5.20 19.76 -13.26
CA ASN A 138 -6.29 19.59 -14.20
C ASN A 138 -7.66 19.67 -13.52
N LYS A 139 -8.68 20.15 -14.25
CA LYS A 139 -10.08 20.18 -13.80
C LYS A 139 -10.61 18.76 -13.56
N GLY A 140 -11.68 18.63 -12.77
CA GLY A 140 -12.29 17.34 -12.44
C GLY A 140 -11.49 16.55 -11.41
N GLU A 141 -11.74 15.24 -11.32
CA GLU A 141 -11.25 14.38 -10.25
C GLU A 141 -10.39 13.24 -10.78
N ARG A 142 -9.27 12.97 -10.09
CA ARG A 142 -8.55 11.69 -10.21
C ARG A 142 -9.21 10.67 -9.29
N ARG A 143 -9.56 9.49 -9.81
CA ARG A 143 -10.19 8.43 -9.01
C ARG A 143 -9.37 7.15 -9.06
N ILE A 144 -8.99 6.65 -7.90
CA ILE A 144 -8.32 5.36 -7.74
C ILE A 144 -8.95 4.56 -6.60
N VAL A 145 -8.77 3.25 -6.62
CA VAL A 145 -8.97 2.40 -5.44
C VAL A 145 -7.64 1.81 -5.02
N VAL A 146 -7.40 1.81 -3.71
CA VAL A 146 -6.17 1.32 -3.10
C VAL A 146 -6.52 0.06 -2.33
N TYR A 147 -5.75 -0.99 -2.54
CA TYR A 147 -5.78 -2.22 -1.75
C TYR A 147 -4.40 -2.43 -1.12
N ARG A 148 -4.39 -2.65 0.18
CA ARG A 148 -3.17 -2.92 0.94
C ARG A 148 -3.22 -4.36 1.42
N TYR A 149 -2.22 -5.11 1.00
CA TYR A 149 -2.10 -6.53 1.26
C TYR A 149 -0.96 -6.78 2.24
N GLY A 150 -1.22 -7.52 3.31
CA GLY A 150 -0.25 -7.90 4.33
C GLY A 150 -0.28 -9.41 4.65
N PRO A 151 0.60 -9.88 5.54
CA PRO A 151 0.59 -11.23 6.07
C PRO A 151 -0.77 -11.63 6.63
N SER A 152 -1.10 -12.91 6.55
CA SER A 152 -2.42 -13.43 6.94
C SER A 152 -2.75 -13.23 8.43
N TRP A 153 -1.72 -13.09 9.28
CA TRP A 153 -1.88 -12.78 10.70
C TRP A 153 -2.13 -11.30 10.99
N GLY A 154 -1.95 -10.40 10.01
CA GLY A 154 -2.20 -8.97 10.17
C GLY A 154 -3.67 -8.67 10.45
N PHE A 155 -3.97 -7.52 11.05
CA PHE A 155 -5.35 -7.14 11.38
C PHE A 155 -5.72 -5.75 10.87
N PHE A 156 -7.03 -5.51 10.71
CA PHE A 156 -7.56 -4.29 10.11
C PHE A 156 -7.02 -3.04 10.80
N ARG A 157 -6.56 -2.07 10.01
CA ARG A 157 -6.07 -0.77 10.52
C ARG A 157 -7.16 0.01 11.26
N HIS A 158 -8.40 -0.11 10.78
CA HIS A 158 -9.57 0.62 11.27
C HIS A 158 -10.60 -0.34 11.90
N PRO A 159 -11.54 0.18 12.72
CA PRO A 159 -12.54 -0.66 13.39
C PRO A 159 -13.64 -1.23 12.47
N TYR A 160 -13.51 -1.06 11.15
CA TYR A 160 -14.45 -1.62 10.17
C TYR A 160 -14.21 -3.12 9.95
N ARG A 161 -15.28 -3.90 9.80
CA ARG A 161 -15.22 -5.33 9.48
C ARG A 161 -16.05 -5.63 8.23
N PRO A 162 -15.68 -6.66 7.45
CA PRO A 162 -16.50 -7.15 6.36
C PRO A 162 -17.93 -7.44 6.84
N SER A 163 -18.92 -6.96 6.09
CA SER A 163 -20.31 -7.24 6.42
C SER A 163 -20.63 -8.73 6.20
N LYS A 164 -21.61 -9.27 6.94
CA LYS A 164 -22.09 -10.65 6.71
C LYS A 164 -22.52 -10.88 5.26
N LYS A 165 -23.11 -9.85 4.62
CA LYS A 165 -23.51 -9.88 3.20
C LYS A 165 -22.30 -10.04 2.27
N LEU A 166 -21.23 -9.28 2.50
CA LEU A 166 -19.98 -9.42 1.73
C LEU A 166 -19.42 -10.83 1.91
N LEU A 167 -19.23 -11.28 3.14
CA LEU A 167 -18.63 -12.59 3.43
C LEU A 167 -19.41 -13.76 2.80
N LYS A 168 -20.75 -13.69 2.75
CA LYS A 168 -21.59 -14.70 2.09
C LYS A 168 -21.39 -14.76 0.57
N ASN A 169 -20.99 -13.65 -0.05
CA ASN A 169 -20.79 -13.55 -1.50
C ASN A 169 -19.37 -13.93 -1.95
N LEU A 170 -18.44 -14.13 -1.01
CA LEU A 170 -17.06 -14.51 -1.32
C LEU A 170 -16.94 -16.03 -1.47
N ASN A 171 -16.12 -16.46 -2.43
CA ASN A 171 -15.68 -17.86 -2.46
C ASN A 171 -14.69 -18.15 -1.31
N THR A 172 -14.38 -19.43 -1.10
CA THR A 172 -13.49 -19.88 -0.01
C THR A 172 -12.14 -19.16 -0.03
N PHE A 173 -11.53 -19.00 -1.20
CA PHE A 173 -10.22 -18.36 -1.35
C PHE A 173 -10.27 -16.86 -1.04
N GLN A 174 -11.25 -16.15 -1.59
CA GLN A 174 -11.45 -14.72 -1.31
C GLN A 174 -11.74 -14.46 0.17
N ARG A 175 -12.49 -15.35 0.81
CA ARG A 175 -12.81 -15.24 2.24
C ARG A 175 -11.57 -15.35 3.12
N GLN A 176 -10.63 -16.23 2.76
CA GLN A 176 -9.32 -16.32 3.43
C GLN A 176 -8.47 -15.04 3.26
N ILE A 177 -8.74 -14.22 2.26
CA ILE A 177 -8.04 -12.94 2.03
C ILE A 177 -8.73 -11.78 2.77
N VAL A 178 -10.07 -11.75 2.74
CA VAL A 178 -10.86 -10.65 3.31
C VAL A 178 -11.04 -10.80 4.82
N MET A 179 -11.11 -12.03 5.32
CA MET A 179 -11.26 -12.34 6.74
C MET A 179 -10.59 -13.68 7.10
N PRO A 180 -9.24 -13.75 7.15
CA PRO A 180 -8.53 -14.97 7.58
C PRO A 180 -8.76 -15.32 9.06
N HIS A 181 -9.31 -14.39 9.85
CA HIS A 181 -9.45 -14.48 11.31
C HIS A 181 -10.81 -14.99 11.80
N GLU A 182 -11.60 -15.65 10.94
CA GLU A 182 -12.94 -16.11 11.35
C GLU A 182 -12.91 -17.17 12.45
N LYS A 183 -11.84 -17.96 12.51
CA LYS A 183 -11.60 -18.91 13.59
C LYS A 183 -10.58 -18.29 14.54
N ILE A 184 -10.94 -18.19 15.82
CA ILE A 184 -9.96 -17.92 16.87
C ILE A 184 -9.03 -19.14 16.90
N LEU A 185 -7.81 -18.98 16.40
CA LEU A 185 -6.76 -19.97 16.60
C LEU A 185 -6.31 -19.84 18.05
N LYS A 186 -6.84 -20.70 18.92
CA LYS A 186 -6.29 -20.89 20.26
C LYS A 186 -5.03 -21.75 20.11
N PRO A 187 -3.94 -21.46 20.82
CA PRO A 187 -2.86 -22.43 20.94
C PRO A 187 -3.49 -23.74 21.44
N GLU A 188 -3.34 -24.82 20.68
CA GLU A 188 -3.60 -26.15 21.23
C GLU A 188 -2.63 -26.31 22.40
N GLY A 189 -3.17 -26.66 23.57
CA GLY A 189 -2.47 -26.61 24.85
C GLY A 189 -1.03 -27.10 24.75
N LYS A 190 -0.10 -26.16 24.96
CA LYS A 190 1.27 -26.44 25.41
C LYS A 190 1.35 -26.05 26.86
#